data_AF-A0A661QZC3-F1
#
_entry.id   AF-A0A661QZC3-F1
#
_cell.length_a   1.000
_cell.length_b   1.000
_cell.length_c   1.000
_cell.angle_alpha   90.00
_cell.angle_beta   90.00
_cell.angle_gamma   90.00
#
_symmetry.space_group_name_H-M   'P 1'
#
loop_
_entity.id
_entity.type
_entity.pdbx_description
1 polymer ?
#
loop_
_entity_poly.entity_id
_entity_poly.type
_entity_poly.pdbx_seq_one_letter_code
_entity_poly.pdbx_strand_id
1 'polypeptide(L)'
;MSTYFILSALERNDSGLLYSIDIKEKIVSNRFKEEKEIGWLVPEELRRRWTFLLGDSKEVLPRILAEVKRVDIFMLDSGDTYEHKCFEFRTAWRHLREGGVLLSDDIFLNKAFEDFIKEVKPSRTATFSLLGLLRK
;
A
#
# COMPACT_ATOMS: atom_id res chain seq x y z
N MET A 1 3.31 5.02 -9.62
CA MET A 1 2.58 4.44 -10.79
C MET A 1 1.41 3.59 -10.33
N SER A 2 1.59 2.74 -9.31
CA SER A 2 0.55 1.97 -8.63
C SER A 2 -0.73 2.78 -8.35
N THR A 3 -0.60 3.97 -7.74
CA THR A 3 -1.73 4.89 -7.45
C THR A 3 -2.63 5.16 -8.66
N TYR A 4 -2.06 5.45 -9.83
CA TYR A 4 -2.83 5.74 -11.05
C TYR A 4 -3.68 4.54 -11.48
N PHE A 5 -3.11 3.34 -11.50
CA PHE A 5 -3.81 2.13 -11.91
C PHE A 5 -4.90 1.75 -10.91
N ILE A 6 -4.63 1.88 -9.61
CA ILE A 6 -5.63 1.61 -8.57
C ILE A 6 -6.80 2.59 -8.70
N LEU A 7 -6.55 3.89 -8.78
CA LEU A 7 -7.61 4.89 -8.94
C LEU A 7 -8.41 4.71 -10.24
N SER A 8 -7.73 4.36 -11.34
CA SER A 8 -8.40 4.05 -12.61
C SER A 8 -9.34 2.86 -12.48
N ALA A 9 -8.95 1.83 -11.71
CA ALA A 9 -9.82 0.69 -11.44
C ALA A 9 -11.00 1.08 -10.54
N LEU A 10 -10.78 1.87 -9.48
CA LEU A 10 -11.86 2.36 -8.61
C LEU A 10 -12.87 3.21 -9.39
N GLU A 11 -12.39 4.06 -10.30
CA GLU A 11 -13.24 4.88 -11.17
C GLU A 11 -14.09 4.03 -12.12
N ARG A 12 -13.49 3.04 -12.79
CA ARG A 12 -14.21 2.13 -13.70
C ARG A 12 -15.26 1.28 -13.00
N ASN A 13 -15.04 0.93 -11.74
CA ASN A 13 -15.95 0.14 -10.93
C ASN A 13 -16.95 1.00 -10.12
N ASP A 14 -16.86 2.33 -10.25
CA ASP A 14 -17.62 3.33 -9.48
C ASP A 14 -17.66 3.06 -7.97
N SER A 15 -16.56 2.58 -7.39
CA SER A 15 -16.57 2.13 -6.00
C SER A 15 -15.20 2.23 -5.35
N GLY A 16 -15.22 2.52 -4.06
CA GLY A 16 -14.03 2.56 -3.20
C GLY A 16 -13.27 3.88 -3.21
N LEU A 17 -12.31 3.95 -2.30
CA LEU A 17 -11.41 5.06 -2.04
C LEU A 17 -9.99 4.51 -1.90
N LEU A 18 -9.00 5.32 -2.29
CA LEU A 18 -7.60 5.03 -2.09
C LEU A 18 -7.01 5.98 -1.05
N TYR A 19 -6.36 5.43 -0.04
CA TYR A 19 -5.50 6.16 0.89
C TYR A 19 -4.05 5.79 0.56
N SER A 20 -3.20 6.79 0.40
CA SER A 20 -1.76 6.58 0.19
C SER A 20 -0.97 7.31 1.25
N ILE A 21 0.09 6.68 1.76
CA ILE A 21 0.99 7.24 2.75
C ILE A 21 2.38 7.35 2.10
N ASP A 22 3.03 8.50 2.23
CA ASP A 22 4.42 8.68 1.83
C ASP A 22 5.09 9.69 2.77
N ILE A 23 6.43 9.65 2.85
CA ILE A 23 7.22 10.55 3.69
C ILE A 23 7.60 11.84 2.95
N LYS A 24 7.53 11.87 1.62
CA LYS A 24 7.86 13.05 0.81
C LYS A 24 6.63 13.57 0.10
N GLU A 25 6.50 14.89 0.01
CA GLU A 25 5.49 15.53 -0.85
C GLU A 25 5.94 15.61 -2.31
N LYS A 26 7.25 15.55 -2.54
CA LYS A 26 7.87 15.74 -3.85
C LYS A 26 8.92 14.67 -4.15
N ILE A 27 8.97 14.29 -5.41
CA ILE A 27 10.00 13.44 -5.99
C ILE A 27 11.08 14.35 -6.57
N VAL A 28 12.29 14.22 -6.02
CA VAL A 28 13.50 14.81 -6.59
C VAL A 28 14.27 13.69 -7.28
N SER A 29 14.54 13.83 -8.57
CA SER A 29 15.30 12.83 -9.34
C SER A 29 16.07 13.51 -10.46
N ASN A 30 17.32 13.08 -10.67
CA ASN A 30 18.16 13.53 -11.80
C ASN A 30 17.57 13.17 -13.18
N ARG A 31 16.52 12.34 -13.21
CA ARG A 31 15.78 12.00 -14.44
C ARG A 31 14.80 13.10 -14.87
N PHE A 32 14.43 14.01 -13.98
CA PHE A 32 13.52 15.11 -14.26
C PHE A 32 14.26 16.44 -14.12
N LYS A 33 13.96 17.40 -15.00
CA LYS A 33 14.52 18.76 -14.91
C LYS A 33 13.94 19.56 -13.74
N GLU A 34 12.80 19.13 -13.21
CA GLU A 34 12.03 19.82 -12.18
C GLU A 34 11.55 18.81 -11.14
N GLU A 35 11.36 19.29 -9.92
CA GLU A 35 10.65 18.54 -8.87
C GLU A 35 9.23 18.22 -9.33
N LYS A 36 8.75 17.02 -8.99
CA LYS A 36 7.37 16.62 -9.25
C LYS A 36 6.67 16.29 -7.95
N GLU A 37 5.43 16.73 -7.80
CA GLU A 37 4.61 16.36 -6.66
C GLU A 37 4.29 14.86 -6.68
N ILE A 38 4.11 14.27 -5.49
CA ILE A 38 3.59 12.90 -5.41
C ILE A 38 2.22 12.84 -6.10
N GLY A 39 2.06 11.81 -6.93
CA GLY A 39 0.86 11.64 -7.75
C GLY A 39 0.74 12.64 -8.90
N TRP A 40 1.83 13.25 -9.38
CA TRP A 40 1.82 14.07 -10.60
C TRP A 40 1.31 13.32 -11.85
N LEU A 41 1.43 11.99 -11.86
CA LEU A 41 0.87 11.11 -12.91
C LEU A 41 -0.63 10.83 -12.77
N VAL A 42 -1.26 11.23 -11.66
CA VAL A 42 -2.69 11.00 -11.41
C VAL A 42 -3.48 12.14 -12.06
N PRO A 43 -4.39 11.86 -13.01
CA PRO A 43 -5.30 12.87 -13.54
C PRO A 43 -6.22 13.45 -12.47
N GLU A 44 -6.66 14.70 -12.66
CA GLU A 44 -7.45 15.42 -11.67
C GLU A 44 -8.80 14.74 -11.37
N GLU A 45 -9.44 14.21 -12.40
CA GLU A 45 -10.72 13.50 -12.32
C GLU A 45 -10.66 12.26 -11.39
N LEU A 46 -9.48 11.64 -11.25
CA LEU A 46 -9.26 10.49 -10.38
C LEU A 46 -9.01 10.89 -8.93
N ARG A 47 -8.55 12.13 -8.67
CA ARG A 47 -8.17 12.59 -7.33
C ARG A 47 -9.36 12.65 -6.37
N ARG A 48 -10.59 12.73 -6.87
CA ARG A 48 -11.83 12.72 -6.05
C ARG A 48 -11.97 11.47 -5.16
N ARG A 49 -11.28 10.36 -5.51
CA ARG A 49 -11.26 9.11 -4.74
C ARG A 49 -9.98 8.91 -3.94
N TRP A 50 -9.07 9.89 -3.97
CA TRP A 50 -7.73 9.75 -3.43
C TRP A 50 -7.50 10.66 -2.23
N THR A 51 -7.07 10.06 -1.13
CA THR A 51 -6.57 10.77 0.05
C THR A 51 -5.09 10.48 0.19
N PHE A 52 -4.26 11.51 0.01
CA PHE A 52 -2.83 11.44 0.28
C PHE A 52 -2.53 11.89 1.71
N LEU A 53 -1.75 11.08 2.43
CA LEU A 53 -1.35 11.34 3.81
C LEU A 53 0.18 11.42 3.87
N LEU A 54 0.69 12.60 4.20
CA LEU A 54 2.12 12.79 4.39
C LEU A 54 2.54 12.40 5.81
N GLY A 55 3.57 11.57 5.94
CA GLY A 55 4.23 11.28 7.21
C GLY A 55 4.84 9.89 7.28
N ASP A 56 5.49 9.59 8.40
CA ASP A 56 6.00 8.24 8.66
C ASP A 56 4.81 7.26 8.81
N SER A 57 4.82 6.20 8.01
CA SER A 57 3.90 5.08 8.11
C SER A 57 3.70 4.56 9.54
N LYS A 58 4.73 4.56 10.40
CA LYS A 58 4.63 4.09 11.79
C LYS A 58 3.69 4.93 12.63
N GLU A 59 3.49 6.19 12.27
CA GLU A 59 2.58 7.12 12.94
C GLU A 59 1.25 7.22 12.20
N VAL A 60 1.30 7.35 10.88
CA VAL A 60 0.13 7.63 10.04
C VAL A 60 -0.74 6.38 9.85
N LEU A 61 -0.13 5.21 9.60
CA LEU A 61 -0.88 3.99 9.27
C LEU A 61 -1.81 3.54 10.40
N PRO A 62 -1.37 3.44 11.68
CA PRO A 62 -2.28 3.06 12.76
C PRO A 62 -3.47 4.02 12.91
N ARG A 63 -3.22 5.33 12.76
CA ARG A 63 -4.25 6.36 12.88
C ARG A 63 -5.30 6.22 11.79
N ILE A 64 -4.89 6.19 10.52
CA ILE A 64 -5.86 6.11 9.42
C ILE A 64 -6.64 4.81 9.43
N LEU A 65 -6.00 3.68 9.80
CA LEU A 65 -6.68 2.39 9.92
C LEU A 65 -7.76 2.39 11.02
N ALA A 66 -7.53 3.10 12.11
CA ALA A 66 -8.54 3.30 13.16
C ALA A 66 -9.74 4.16 12.66
N GLU A 67 -9.48 5.13 11.78
CA GLU A 67 -10.52 5.98 11.19
C GLU A 67 -11.36 5.22 10.14
N VAL A 68 -10.72 4.52 9.20
CA VAL A 68 -11.43 3.80 8.11
C VAL A 68 -12.08 2.48 8.57
N LYS A 69 -11.61 1.90 9.69
CA LYS A 69 -12.09 0.69 10.38
C LYS A 69 -12.01 -0.63 9.61
N ARG A 70 -12.18 -0.61 8.29
CA ARG A 70 -12.22 -1.80 7.44
C ARG A 70 -11.46 -1.54 6.14
N VAL A 71 -10.53 -2.43 5.83
CA VAL A 71 -9.74 -2.39 4.60
C VAL A 71 -10.06 -3.61 3.76
N ASP A 72 -10.34 -3.40 2.47
CA ASP A 72 -10.56 -4.47 1.49
C ASP A 72 -9.24 -4.96 0.89
N ILE A 73 -8.34 -4.02 0.58
CA ILE A 73 -7.03 -4.27 -0.03
C ILE A 73 -5.99 -3.39 0.65
N PHE A 74 -4.87 -3.98 1.06
CA PHE A 74 -3.68 -3.25 1.51
C PHE A 74 -2.50 -3.58 0.58
N MET A 75 -1.71 -2.57 0.18
CA MET A 75 -0.55 -2.75 -0.68
C MET A 75 0.66 -2.05 -0.06
N LEU A 76 1.71 -2.82 0.20
CA LEU A 76 3.02 -2.30 0.59
C LEU A 76 3.92 -2.22 -0.65
N ASP A 77 4.20 -1.00 -1.10
CA ASP A 77 4.99 -0.69 -2.31
C ASP A 77 6.34 -0.01 -1.94
N SER A 78 6.72 -0.09 -0.67
CA SER A 78 7.90 0.57 -0.11
C SER A 78 8.36 -0.10 1.18
N GLY A 79 9.60 0.17 1.60
CA GLY A 79 10.14 -0.26 2.89
C GLY A 79 11.23 -1.29 2.75
N ASP A 80 12.46 -0.88 3.05
CA ASP A 80 13.65 -1.71 2.79
C ASP A 80 13.95 -2.68 3.94
N THR A 81 13.55 -2.32 5.16
CA THR A 81 13.92 -3.07 6.37
C THR A 81 12.88 -4.11 6.75
N TYR A 82 13.36 -5.21 7.35
CA TYR A 82 12.51 -6.29 7.83
C TYR A 82 11.50 -5.79 8.87
N GLU A 83 11.96 -4.96 9.81
CA GLU A 83 11.15 -4.44 10.92
C GLU A 83 10.01 -3.56 10.42
N HIS A 84 10.29 -2.74 9.39
CA HIS A 84 9.29 -1.86 8.79
C HIS A 84 8.22 -2.69 8.07
N LYS A 85 8.60 -3.61 7.19
CA LYS A 85 7.64 -4.50 6.50
C LYS A 85 6.79 -5.28 7.50
N CYS A 86 7.42 -5.90 8.50
CA CYS A 86 6.72 -6.64 9.57
C CYS A 86 5.72 -5.77 10.34
N PHE A 87 6.10 -4.52 10.68
CA PHE A 87 5.20 -3.60 11.36
C PHE A 87 3.97 -3.28 10.49
N GLU A 88 4.16 -2.89 9.23
CA GLU A 88 3.05 -2.52 8.35
C GLU A 88 2.13 -3.71 8.07
N PHE A 89 2.69 -4.89 7.79
CA PHE A 89 1.91 -6.11 7.57
C PHE A 89 1.01 -6.43 8.76
N ARG A 90 1.58 -6.48 9.98
CA ARG A 90 0.80 -6.78 11.19
C ARG A 90 -0.27 -5.72 11.46
N THR A 91 0.06 -4.45 11.25
CA THR A 91 -0.86 -3.34 11.51
C THR A 91 -2.03 -3.36 10.53
N ALA A 92 -1.75 -3.53 9.23
CA ALA A 92 -2.76 -3.62 8.19
C ALA A 92 -3.63 -4.88 8.31
N TRP A 93 -3.01 -6.04 8.57
CA TRP A 93 -3.72 -7.33 8.64
C TRP A 93 -4.81 -7.37 9.70
N ARG A 94 -4.63 -6.66 10.82
CA ARG A 94 -5.66 -6.53 11.88
C ARG A 94 -6.91 -5.81 11.38
N HIS A 95 -6.78 -4.89 10.44
CA HIS A 95 -7.88 -4.07 9.89
C HIS A 95 -8.39 -4.58 8.54
N LEU A 96 -7.64 -5.48 7.90
CA LEU A 96 -8.05 -6.18 6.70
C LEU A 96 -9.27 -7.06 7.02
N ARG A 97 -10.32 -6.95 6.22
CA ARG A 97 -11.52 -7.79 6.39
C ARG A 97 -11.21 -9.25 6.07
N GLU A 98 -12.08 -10.14 6.54
CA GLU A 98 -12.11 -11.52 6.05
C GLU A 98 -12.31 -11.57 4.52
N GLY A 99 -11.50 -12.39 3.86
CA GLY A 99 -11.41 -12.47 2.40
C GLY A 99 -10.74 -11.28 1.72
N GLY A 100 -10.23 -10.30 2.49
CA GLY A 100 -9.46 -9.16 2.00
C GLY A 100 -8.05 -9.56 1.57
N VAL A 101 -7.36 -8.67 0.86
CA VAL A 101 -6.08 -8.96 0.21
C VAL A 101 -4.97 -8.04 0.72
N LEU A 102 -3.83 -8.63 1.10
CA LEU A 102 -2.58 -7.92 1.34
C LEU A 102 -1.63 -8.20 0.18
N LEU A 103 -1.10 -7.14 -0.41
CA LEU A 103 -0.08 -7.15 -1.46
C LEU A 103 1.22 -6.58 -0.90
N SER A 104 2.35 -7.16 -1.31
CA SER A 104 3.66 -6.60 -1.04
C SER A 104 4.51 -6.68 -2.28
N ASP A 105 5.14 -5.57 -2.65
CA ASP A 105 6.24 -5.59 -3.60
C ASP A 105 7.54 -6.01 -2.90
N ASP A 106 8.53 -6.41 -3.70
CA ASP A 106 9.86 -6.82 -3.27
C ASP A 106 9.87 -7.87 -2.14
N ILE A 107 9.09 -8.95 -2.30
CA ILE A 107 8.94 -9.99 -1.27
C ILE A 107 10.22 -10.78 -0.98
N PHE A 108 11.22 -10.70 -1.86
CA PHE A 108 12.49 -11.39 -1.69
C PHE A 108 13.60 -10.51 -1.11
N LEU A 109 13.32 -9.23 -0.84
CA LEU A 109 14.33 -8.31 -0.29
C LEU A 109 14.78 -8.70 1.12
N ASN A 110 13.87 -9.27 1.92
CA ASN A 110 14.13 -9.81 3.24
C ASN A 110 13.07 -10.87 3.60
N LYS A 111 13.20 -11.51 4.78
CA LYS A 111 12.31 -12.60 5.21
C LYS A 111 10.94 -12.18 5.74
N ALA A 112 10.63 -10.87 5.79
CA ALA A 112 9.42 -10.37 6.45
C ALA A 112 8.15 -10.99 5.87
N PHE A 113 8.07 -11.11 4.54
CA PHE A 113 6.90 -11.70 3.89
C PHE A 113 6.74 -13.20 4.21
N GLU A 114 7.83 -13.96 4.15
CA GLU A 114 7.85 -15.39 4.46
C GLU A 114 7.48 -15.67 5.93
N ASP A 115 8.08 -14.92 6.85
CA ASP A 115 7.81 -15.06 8.28
C ASP A 115 6.38 -14.63 8.62
N PHE A 116 5.88 -13.59 7.96
CA PHE A 116 4.51 -13.14 8.14
C PHE A 116 3.48 -14.17 7.66
N ILE A 117 3.74 -14.88 6.54
CA ILE A 117 2.89 -16.01 6.10
C ILE A 117 2.79 -17.07 7.20
N LYS A 118 3.91 -17.43 7.82
CA LYS A 118 3.95 -18.44 8.89
C LYS A 118 3.19 -17.97 10.14
N GLU A 119 3.27 -16.67 10.44
CA GLU A 119 2.58 -16.02 11.55
C GLU A 119 1.06 -16.07 11.38
N VAL A 120 0.54 -15.64 10.22
CA VAL A 120 -0.92 -15.41 10.05
C VAL A 120 -1.66 -16.53 9.34
N LYS A 121 -0.95 -17.45 8.66
CA LYS A 121 -1.51 -18.60 7.94
C LYS A 121 -2.70 -18.20 7.05
N PRO A 122 -2.46 -17.35 6.03
CA PRO A 122 -3.51 -16.81 5.17
C PRO A 122 -4.29 -17.92 4.46
N SER A 123 -5.57 -17.68 4.16
CA SER A 123 -6.41 -18.64 3.43
C SER A 123 -5.90 -18.91 2.00
N ARG A 124 -5.15 -17.98 1.42
CA ARG A 124 -4.45 -18.16 0.15
C ARG A 124 -3.18 -17.33 0.08
N THR A 125 -2.14 -17.90 -0.53
CA THR A 125 -0.91 -17.20 -0.89
C THR A 125 -0.66 -17.36 -2.39
N ALA A 126 -0.21 -16.30 -3.06
CA ALA A 126 0.28 -16.35 -4.43
C ALA A 126 1.49 -15.42 -4.57
N THR A 127 2.39 -15.76 -5.49
CA THR A 127 3.54 -14.93 -5.84
C THR A 127 3.63 -14.80 -7.36
N PHE A 128 4.06 -13.62 -7.83
CA PHE A 128 4.29 -13.35 -9.23
C PHE A 128 5.48 -12.41 -9.37
N SER A 129 6.63 -12.96 -9.81
CA SER A 129 7.89 -12.23 -9.76
C SER A 129 8.16 -11.70 -8.33
N LEU A 130 8.41 -10.41 -8.17
CA LEU A 130 8.67 -9.75 -6.88
C LEU A 130 7.41 -9.46 -6.05
N LEU A 131 6.22 -9.62 -6.64
CA LEU A 131 4.95 -9.35 -5.99
C LEU A 131 4.45 -10.58 -5.22
N GLY A 132 4.07 -10.37 -3.96
CA GLY A 132 3.36 -11.36 -3.15
C GLY A 132 1.95 -10.92 -2.81
N LEU A 133 1.06 -11.91 -2.71
CA LEU A 133 -0.34 -11.73 -2.38
C LEU A 133 -0.72 -12.70 -1.27
N LEU A 134 -1.31 -12.17 -0.21
CA LEU A 134 -1.94 -12.93 0.88
C LEU A 134 -3.44 -12.62 0.92
N ARG A 135 -4.27 -13.64 1.00
CA ARG A 135 -5.70 -13.49 1.30
C ARG A 135 -5.93 -13.86 2.75
N LYS A 136 -6.53 -12.95 3.52
CA LYS A 136 -7.00 -13.25 4.87
C LYS A 136 -8.18 -14.21 4.75
#